data_AF-A0RUK6-F1
#
_entry.id   AF-A0RUK6-F1
#
_cell.length_a   1.000
_cell.length_b   1.000
_cell.length_c   1.000
_cell.angle_alpha   90.00
_cell.angle_beta   90.00
_cell.angle_gamma   90.00
#
_symmetry.space_group_name_H-M   'P 1'
#
loop_
_entity.id
_entity.type
_entity.pdbx_description
1 polymer ?
#
loop_
_entity_poly.entity_id
_entity_poly.type
_entity_poly.pdbx_seq_one_letter_code
_entity_poly.pdbx_strand_id
1 'polypeptide(L)'
;MGVSTRRLLATIPLAAAVIAYIIAVENGLREQIEAAAPDFGVELVYSWIWLWDFAVMTAFVSVALAIYFGKKWVRIAPAGPIFLGGSAAILSLDAFFPYDSLGPLQFFVPYLVELNVWLIGLFDLGMATANDNLMFLRGDHGAFALQVFWPSAGVHSIIIYSLVMMAFLLKMNVPRGRKAAWFAIGIIGTIAVNVARIFALSWYALKVTTDAAKWEEFHSVAGEIMFLPWLFAFLVIVMVVESRRLTRLKAQSQK
;
A
#
# COMPACT_ATOMS: atom_id res chain seq x y z
N MET A 1 -1.60 11.77 30.30
CA MET A 1 -1.01 13.00 29.73
C MET A 1 -2.18 13.91 29.37
N GLY A 2 -2.43 14.98 30.13
CA GLY A 2 -3.47 15.94 29.79
C GLY A 2 -2.96 16.91 28.71
N VAL A 3 -3.71 17.09 27.63
CA VAL A 3 -3.46 18.16 26.65
C VAL A 3 -3.99 19.46 27.26
N SER A 4 -3.19 20.52 27.29
CA SER A 4 -3.64 21.79 27.88
C SER A 4 -4.67 22.49 26.99
N THR A 5 -5.60 23.22 27.60
CA THR A 5 -6.62 24.00 26.88
C THR A 5 -5.99 24.96 25.87
N ARG A 6 -4.85 25.58 26.20
CA ARG A 6 -4.11 26.45 25.27
C ARG A 6 -3.67 25.72 23.99
N ARG A 7 -3.21 24.46 24.11
CA ARG A 7 -2.80 23.65 22.96
C ARG A 7 -3.99 23.22 22.11
N LEU A 8 -5.13 22.93 22.73
CA LEU A 8 -6.39 22.64 22.03
C LEU A 8 -6.92 23.86 21.28
N LEU A 9 -6.86 25.05 21.89
CA LEU A 9 -7.27 26.29 21.23
C LEU A 9 -6.34 26.62 20.05
N ALA A 10 -5.05 26.34 20.16
CA ALA A 10 -4.08 26.57 19.09
C ALA A 10 -4.32 25.73 17.82
N THR A 11 -5.07 24.62 17.90
CA THR A 11 -5.43 23.80 16.74
C THR A 11 -6.73 24.23 16.05
N ILE A 12 -7.54 25.11 16.65
CA ILE A 12 -8.79 25.59 16.05
C ILE A 12 -8.55 26.30 14.71
N PRO A 13 -7.57 27.23 14.57
CA PRO A 13 -7.30 27.86 13.28
C PRO A 13 -6.86 26.86 12.20
N LEU A 14 -6.12 25.82 12.58
CA LEU A 14 -5.69 24.76 11.67
C LEU A 14 -6.89 23.94 11.16
N ALA A 15 -7.81 23.58 12.06
CA ALA A 15 -9.03 22.88 11.70
C ALA A 15 -9.92 23.75 10.77
N ALA A 16 -10.05 25.05 11.08
CA ALA A 16 -10.77 25.99 10.23
C ALA A 16 -10.14 26.10 8.84
N ALA A 17 -8.81 26.11 8.73
CA ALA A 17 -8.11 26.14 7.45
C ALA A 17 -8.36 24.88 6.61
N VAL A 18 -8.37 23.69 7.23
CA VAL A 18 -8.71 22.44 6.52
C VAL A 18 -10.17 22.42 6.09
N ILE A 19 -11.09 22.89 6.94
CA ILE A 19 -12.51 23.00 6.56
C ILE A 19 -12.67 23.95 5.38
N ALA A 20 -12.00 25.11 5.41
CA ALA A 20 -12.00 26.06 4.30
C ALA A 20 -11.42 25.45 3.02
N TYR A 21 -10.35 24.65 3.12
CA TYR A 21 -9.79 23.90 2.00
C TYR A 21 -10.82 22.91 1.41
N ILE A 22 -11.46 22.07 2.24
CA ILE A 22 -12.46 21.10 1.76
C ILE A 22 -13.63 21.82 1.07
N ILE A 23 -14.11 22.92 1.64
CA ILE A 23 -15.15 23.74 1.01
C ILE A 23 -14.64 24.29 -0.33
N ALA A 24 -13.41 24.81 -0.39
CA ALA A 24 -12.85 25.35 -1.64
C ALA A 24 -12.72 24.26 -2.72
N VAL A 25 -12.32 23.04 -2.36
CA VAL A 25 -12.25 21.88 -3.26
C VAL A 25 -13.60 21.65 -3.95
N GLU A 26 -14.69 21.69 -3.20
CA GLU A 26 -16.05 21.52 -3.75
C GLU A 26 -16.59 22.78 -4.47
N ASN A 27 -15.88 23.91 -4.42
CA ASN A 27 -16.29 25.20 -4.98
C ASN A 27 -15.28 25.76 -5.99
N GLY A 28 -14.68 24.92 -6.83
CA GLY A 28 -13.83 25.36 -7.95
C GLY A 28 -12.34 25.13 -7.78
N LEU A 29 -11.85 24.78 -6.58
CA LEU A 29 -10.42 24.51 -6.38
C LEU A 29 -10.02 23.15 -6.99
N ARG A 30 -10.93 22.17 -7.04
CA ARG A 30 -10.67 20.86 -7.67
C ARG A 30 -10.32 21.04 -9.15
N GLU A 31 -11.08 21.87 -9.86
CA GLU A 31 -10.90 22.19 -11.26
C GLU A 31 -9.59 22.96 -11.50
N GLN A 32 -9.20 23.82 -10.55
CA GLN A 32 -7.90 24.51 -10.62
C GLN A 32 -6.72 23.55 -10.41
N ILE A 33 -6.85 22.62 -9.46
CA ILE A 33 -5.85 21.56 -9.24
C ILE A 33 -5.72 20.71 -10.50
N GLU A 34 -6.85 20.28 -11.08
CA GLU A 34 -6.89 19.52 -12.33
C GLU A 34 -6.25 20.29 -13.49
N ALA A 35 -6.62 21.57 -13.67
CA ALA A 35 -6.10 22.41 -14.75
C ALA A 35 -4.59 22.65 -14.64
N ALA A 36 -4.02 22.58 -13.44
CA ALA A 36 -2.57 22.69 -13.23
C ALA A 36 -1.81 21.40 -13.56
N ALA A 37 -2.48 20.24 -13.63
CA ALA A 37 -1.83 18.94 -13.81
C ALA A 37 -0.90 18.87 -15.06
N PRO A 38 -1.29 19.39 -16.24
CA PRO A 38 -0.44 19.38 -17.42
C PRO A 38 0.86 20.18 -17.24
N ASP A 39 0.83 21.29 -16.50
CA ASP A 39 1.99 22.17 -16.27
C ASP A 39 3.10 21.45 -15.46
N PHE A 40 2.72 20.45 -14.67
CA PHE A 40 3.63 19.64 -13.88
C PHE A 40 4.00 18.31 -14.56
N GLY A 41 3.52 18.05 -15.78
CA GLY A 41 3.75 16.78 -16.48
C GLY A 41 3.08 15.59 -15.79
N VAL A 42 1.92 15.80 -15.17
CA VAL A 42 1.13 14.72 -14.56
C VAL A 42 0.51 13.85 -15.66
N GLU A 43 0.62 12.53 -15.50
CA GLU A 43 0.05 11.54 -16.42
C GLU A 43 -1.31 11.00 -15.92
N LEU A 44 -1.46 10.78 -14.61
CA LEU A 44 -2.74 10.37 -14.00
C LEU A 44 -3.36 11.49 -13.15
N VAL A 45 -4.28 12.23 -13.79
CA VAL A 45 -4.96 13.40 -13.20
C VAL A 45 -5.75 13.05 -11.94
N TYR A 46 -6.44 11.90 -11.90
CA TYR A 46 -7.19 11.51 -10.71
C TYR A 46 -6.27 11.29 -9.51
N SER A 47 -5.13 10.61 -9.68
CA SER A 47 -4.16 10.46 -8.60
C SER A 47 -3.62 11.80 -8.12
N TRP A 48 -3.41 12.75 -9.03
CA TRP A 48 -2.99 14.11 -8.73
C TRP A 48 -4.04 14.92 -7.93
N ILE A 49 -5.31 14.81 -8.29
CA ILE A 49 -6.39 15.51 -7.55
C ILE A 49 -6.45 15.01 -6.10
N TRP A 50 -6.43 13.69 -5.92
CA TRP A 50 -6.55 13.08 -4.59
C TRP A 50 -5.28 13.23 -3.74
N LEU A 51 -4.11 13.33 -4.38
CA LEU A 51 -2.82 13.58 -3.72
C LEU A 51 -2.89 14.77 -2.77
N TRP A 52 -3.50 15.87 -3.21
CA TRP A 52 -3.56 17.11 -2.44
C TRP A 52 -4.41 16.98 -1.17
N ASP A 53 -5.53 16.25 -1.22
CA ASP A 53 -6.35 15.98 -0.05
C ASP A 53 -5.54 15.22 1.02
N PHE A 54 -4.83 14.17 0.60
CA PHE A 54 -3.97 13.42 1.51
C PHE A 54 -2.78 14.24 2.02
N ALA A 55 -2.17 15.10 1.19
CA ALA A 55 -1.07 15.96 1.59
C ALA A 55 -1.51 16.99 2.65
N VAL A 56 -2.63 17.68 2.41
CA VAL A 56 -3.20 18.67 3.35
C VAL A 56 -3.58 18.00 4.67
N MET A 57 -4.25 16.84 4.61
CA MET A 57 -4.62 16.09 5.81
C MET A 57 -3.39 15.57 6.58
N THR A 58 -2.33 15.15 5.88
CA THR A 58 -1.06 14.75 6.49
C THR A 58 -0.43 15.91 7.26
N ALA A 59 -0.37 17.08 6.64
CA ALA A 59 0.17 18.30 7.26
C ALA A 59 -0.64 18.67 8.50
N PHE A 60 -1.97 18.73 8.38
CA PHE A 60 -2.86 19.04 9.48
C PHE A 60 -2.67 18.10 10.67
N VAL A 61 -2.76 16.78 10.45
CA VAL A 61 -2.66 15.79 11.53
C VAL A 61 -1.28 15.83 12.16
N SER A 62 -0.21 15.95 11.36
CA SER A 62 1.17 16.03 11.89
C SER A 62 1.38 17.26 12.76
N VAL A 63 0.91 18.43 12.31
CA VAL A 63 1.05 19.69 13.05
C VAL A 63 0.19 19.67 14.32
N ALA A 64 -1.07 19.21 14.24
CA ALA A 64 -1.94 19.09 15.39
C ALA A 64 -1.34 18.16 16.47
N LEU A 65 -0.83 17.00 16.06
CA LEU A 65 -0.16 16.06 16.95
C LEU A 65 1.11 16.65 17.56
N ALA A 66 1.89 17.42 16.78
CA ALA A 66 3.05 18.13 17.28
C ALA A 66 2.69 19.20 18.32
N ILE A 67 1.59 19.93 18.13
CA ILE A 67 1.08 20.90 19.11
C ILE A 67 0.64 20.19 20.39
N TYR A 68 -0.13 19.11 20.27
CA TYR A 68 -0.66 18.38 21.43
C TYR A 68 0.44 17.73 22.27
N PHE A 69 1.35 16.99 21.61
CA PHE A 69 2.29 16.10 22.30
C PHE A 69 3.76 16.56 22.22
N GLY A 70 4.06 17.66 21.54
CA GLY A 70 5.43 18.08 21.25
C GLY A 70 6.20 17.01 20.47
N LYS A 71 7.53 16.99 20.54
CA LYS A 71 8.39 16.00 19.85
C LYS A 71 8.05 14.52 20.15
N LYS A 72 7.29 14.23 21.21
CA LYS A 72 6.90 12.86 21.59
C LYS A 72 5.79 12.29 20.71
N TRP A 73 5.12 13.11 19.89
CA TRP A 73 3.99 12.69 19.06
C TRP A 73 4.33 11.50 18.15
N VAL A 74 5.53 11.49 17.57
CA VAL A 74 6.03 10.42 16.68
C VAL A 74 6.06 9.05 17.38
N ARG A 75 6.17 9.01 18.71
CA ARG A 75 6.13 7.75 19.46
C ARG A 75 4.73 7.39 19.93
N ILE A 76 3.87 8.39 20.15
CA ILE A 76 2.53 8.20 20.74
C ILE A 76 1.50 7.88 19.65
N ALA A 77 1.45 8.71 18.60
CA ALA A 77 0.41 8.66 17.57
C ALA A 77 0.97 8.78 16.12
N PRO A 78 1.99 8.01 15.72
CA PRO A 78 2.54 8.12 14.35
C PRO A 78 1.64 7.54 13.25
N ALA A 79 0.69 6.66 13.60
CA ALA A 79 -0.05 5.87 12.62
C ALA A 79 -0.86 6.72 11.63
N GLY A 80 -1.53 7.78 12.11
CA GLY A 80 -2.32 8.67 11.25
C GLY A 80 -1.48 9.38 10.18
N PRO A 81 -0.44 10.14 10.57
CA PRO A 81 0.48 10.77 9.62
C PRO A 81 1.18 9.80 8.68
N ILE A 82 1.58 8.62 9.16
CA ILE A 82 2.22 7.60 8.32
C ILE A 82 1.25 7.10 7.24
N PHE A 83 0.00 6.85 7.61
CA PHE A 83 -1.02 6.42 6.65
C PHE A 83 -1.31 7.52 5.62
N LEU A 84 -1.65 8.73 6.08
CA LEU A 84 -2.00 9.83 5.18
C LEU A 84 -0.83 10.23 4.27
N GLY A 85 0.37 10.35 4.83
CA GLY A 85 1.56 10.73 4.07
C GLY A 85 2.03 9.63 3.14
N GLY A 86 1.83 8.36 3.55
CA GLY A 86 2.04 7.20 2.70
C GLY A 86 1.11 7.18 1.49
N SER A 87 -0.17 7.42 1.70
CA SER A 87 -1.16 7.53 0.62
C SER A 87 -0.84 8.68 -0.32
N ALA A 88 -0.45 9.85 0.21
CA ALA A 88 0.03 10.95 -0.63
C ALA A 88 1.26 10.53 -1.45
N ALA A 89 2.23 9.83 -0.88
CA ALA A 89 3.38 9.35 -1.62
C ALA A 89 3.00 8.36 -2.74
N ILE A 90 2.07 7.43 -2.48
CA ILE A 90 1.56 6.48 -3.48
C ILE A 90 0.84 7.22 -4.62
N LEU A 91 -0.07 8.13 -4.28
CA LEU A 91 -0.81 8.93 -5.27
C LEU A 91 0.12 9.82 -6.09
N SER A 92 1.19 10.33 -5.49
CA SER A 92 2.23 11.07 -6.21
C SER A 92 2.98 10.17 -7.19
N LEU A 93 3.35 8.96 -6.78
CA LEU A 93 3.99 8.00 -7.69
C LEU A 93 3.07 7.66 -8.87
N ASP A 94 1.79 7.41 -8.61
CA ASP A 94 0.82 7.11 -9.67
C ASP A 94 0.57 8.33 -10.58
N ALA A 95 0.53 9.54 -10.03
CA ALA A 95 0.30 10.77 -10.79
C ALA A 95 1.44 11.06 -11.80
N PHE A 96 2.69 10.89 -11.37
CA PHE A 96 3.87 11.26 -12.16
C PHE A 96 4.52 10.09 -12.90
N PHE A 97 4.34 8.86 -12.40
CA PHE A 97 5.01 7.68 -12.93
C PHE A 97 4.09 6.44 -12.97
N PRO A 98 2.96 6.51 -13.70
CA PRO A 98 2.03 5.41 -13.77
C PRO A 98 2.59 4.21 -14.55
N TYR A 99 1.91 3.07 -14.41
CA TYR A 99 2.14 1.87 -15.22
C TYR A 99 3.57 1.31 -15.11
N ASP A 100 4.38 1.38 -16.16
CA ASP A 100 5.76 0.89 -16.23
C ASP A 100 6.81 2.00 -16.34
N SER A 101 6.40 3.27 -16.27
CA SER A 101 7.28 4.44 -16.48
C SER A 101 8.40 4.57 -15.42
N LEU A 102 8.22 4.02 -14.21
CA LEU A 102 9.25 4.01 -13.17
C LEU A 102 10.14 2.77 -13.29
N GLY A 103 11.11 2.83 -14.22
CA GLY A 103 12.00 1.72 -14.58
C GLY A 103 12.59 0.90 -13.41
N PRO A 104 13.14 1.52 -12.34
CA PRO A 104 13.67 0.76 -11.20
C PRO A 104 12.63 -0.10 -10.46
N LEU A 105 11.36 0.33 -10.42
CA LEU A 105 10.28 -0.44 -9.81
C LEU A 105 9.74 -1.50 -10.77
N GLN A 106 9.84 -1.29 -12.08
CA GLN A 106 9.44 -2.28 -13.08
C GLN A 106 10.46 -3.43 -13.21
N PHE A 107 11.72 -3.21 -12.82
CA PHE A 107 12.82 -4.17 -13.01
C PHE A 107 12.52 -5.61 -12.54
N PHE A 108 11.79 -5.78 -11.43
CA PHE A 108 11.56 -7.10 -10.87
C PHE A 108 10.31 -7.79 -11.42
N VAL A 109 9.46 -7.07 -12.15
CA VAL A 109 8.17 -7.56 -12.64
C VAL A 109 8.31 -8.74 -13.60
N PRO A 110 9.27 -8.75 -14.56
CA PRO A 110 9.43 -9.88 -15.48
C PRO A 110 9.71 -11.20 -14.77
N TYR A 111 10.50 -11.18 -13.70
CA TYR A 111 10.76 -12.40 -12.91
C TYR A 111 9.50 -12.93 -12.21
N LEU A 112 8.60 -12.05 -11.78
CA LEU A 112 7.32 -12.47 -11.20
C LEU A 112 6.37 -13.02 -12.26
N VAL A 113 6.39 -12.46 -13.47
CA VAL A 113 5.63 -12.96 -14.62
C VAL A 113 6.15 -14.35 -15.02
N GLU A 114 7.46 -14.53 -15.17
CA GLU A 114 8.07 -15.84 -15.46
C GLU A 114 7.75 -16.90 -14.40
N LEU A 115 7.83 -16.52 -13.11
CA LEU A 115 7.44 -17.42 -12.02
C LEU A 115 5.98 -17.86 -12.15
N ASN A 116 5.08 -16.97 -12.56
CA ASN A 116 3.68 -17.31 -12.79
C ASN A 116 3.48 -18.22 -13.99
N VAL A 117 4.20 -18.00 -15.09
CA VAL A 117 4.20 -18.91 -16.25
C VAL A 117 4.65 -20.30 -15.84
N TRP A 118 5.71 -20.40 -15.03
CA TRP A 118 6.17 -21.67 -14.49
C TRP A 118 5.12 -22.34 -13.61
N LEU A 119 4.45 -21.59 -12.72
CA LEU A 119 3.36 -22.12 -11.88
C LEU A 119 2.18 -22.63 -12.73
N ILE A 120 1.80 -21.89 -13.78
CA ILE A 120 0.72 -22.31 -14.70
C ILE A 120 1.05 -23.64 -15.37
N GLY A 121 2.29 -23.81 -15.84
CA GLY A 121 2.77 -25.06 -16.42
C GLY A 121 2.85 -26.19 -15.39
N LEU A 122 3.29 -25.91 -14.17
CA LEU A 122 3.35 -26.88 -13.08
C LEU A 122 1.97 -27.47 -12.73
N PHE A 123 0.92 -26.64 -12.78
CA PHE A 123 -0.46 -27.04 -12.48
C PHE A 123 -1.28 -27.45 -13.70
N ASP A 124 -0.67 -27.52 -14.90
CA ASP A 124 -1.32 -27.88 -16.16
C ASP A 124 -2.63 -27.10 -16.43
N LEU A 125 -2.58 -25.77 -16.23
CA LEU A 125 -3.77 -24.91 -16.35
C LEU A 125 -4.03 -24.42 -17.79
N GLY A 126 -3.10 -24.64 -18.71
CA GLY A 126 -3.14 -24.16 -20.09
C GLY A 126 -1.76 -23.74 -20.59
N MET A 127 -1.73 -23.08 -21.75
CA MET A 127 -0.48 -22.56 -22.31
C MET A 127 -0.24 -21.14 -21.81
N ALA A 128 0.96 -20.88 -21.29
CA ALA A 128 1.39 -19.55 -20.89
C ALA A 128 2.81 -19.27 -21.40
N THR A 129 3.04 -18.04 -21.87
CA THR A 129 4.38 -17.56 -22.24
C THR A 129 4.59 -16.14 -21.70
N ALA A 130 5.81 -15.84 -21.29
CA ALA A 130 6.20 -14.52 -20.81
C ALA A 130 6.96 -13.75 -21.88
N ASN A 131 6.75 -12.44 -21.95
CA ASN A 131 7.59 -11.50 -22.68
C ASN A 131 7.68 -10.20 -21.87
N ASP A 132 8.79 -10.03 -21.14
CA ASP A 132 8.99 -8.90 -20.22
C ASP A 132 7.85 -8.80 -19.19
N ASN A 133 7.07 -7.71 -19.19
CA ASN A 133 5.93 -7.52 -18.31
C ASN A 133 4.60 -8.07 -18.85
N LEU A 134 4.62 -8.70 -20.03
CA LEU A 134 3.46 -9.32 -20.67
C LEU A 134 3.44 -10.84 -20.43
N MET A 135 2.25 -11.35 -20.15
CA MET A 135 1.96 -12.77 -20.06
C MET A 135 0.86 -13.13 -21.06
N PHE A 136 1.20 -13.95 -22.05
CA PHE A 136 0.23 -14.48 -23.01
C PHE A 136 -0.32 -15.80 -22.48
N LEU A 137 -1.64 -15.89 -22.42
CA LEU A 137 -2.38 -17.01 -21.88
C LEU A 137 -3.26 -17.60 -22.96
N ARG A 138 -3.37 -18.93 -22.99
CA ARG A 138 -4.34 -19.64 -23.83
C ARG A 138 -4.93 -20.80 -23.03
N GLY A 139 -6.21 -20.66 -22.71
CA GLY A 139 -6.98 -21.60 -21.91
C GLY A 139 -8.29 -22.00 -22.57
N ASP A 140 -9.25 -22.40 -21.73
CA ASP A 140 -10.49 -23.07 -22.15
C ASP A 140 -11.45 -22.11 -22.89
N HIS A 141 -11.28 -20.80 -22.66
CA HIS A 141 -12.09 -19.73 -23.24
C HIS A 141 -11.36 -18.90 -24.31
N GLY A 142 -10.19 -19.36 -24.78
CA GLY A 142 -9.42 -18.67 -25.82
C GLY A 142 -8.12 -18.03 -25.31
N ALA A 143 -7.60 -17.09 -26.11
CA ALA A 143 -6.38 -16.37 -25.81
C ALA A 143 -6.66 -15.09 -24.99
N PHE A 144 -5.74 -14.76 -24.08
CA PHE A 144 -5.79 -13.55 -23.26
C PHE A 144 -4.36 -13.03 -23.05
N ALA A 145 -4.19 -11.72 -22.91
CA ALA A 145 -2.89 -11.11 -22.63
C ALA A 145 -2.99 -10.29 -21.35
N LEU A 146 -2.11 -10.56 -20.39
CA LEU A 146 -1.98 -9.81 -19.15
C LEU A 146 -0.75 -8.93 -19.22
N GLN A 147 -0.92 -7.64 -18.98
CA GLN A 147 0.20 -6.74 -18.74
C GLN A 147 0.31 -6.46 -17.25
N VAL A 148 1.47 -6.77 -16.67
CA VAL A 148 1.72 -6.61 -15.24
C VAL A 148 2.56 -5.36 -15.03
N PHE A 149 2.00 -4.37 -14.36
CA PHE A 149 2.71 -3.15 -13.99
C PHE A 149 3.29 -3.25 -12.57
N TRP A 150 4.31 -2.44 -12.25
CA TRP A 150 4.91 -2.41 -10.92
C TRP A 150 3.90 -2.23 -9.77
N PRO A 151 2.80 -1.44 -9.89
CA PRO A 151 1.78 -1.35 -8.84
C PRO A 151 1.13 -2.71 -8.58
N SER A 152 0.71 -3.40 -9.66
CA SER A 152 0.05 -4.70 -9.62
C SER A 152 0.99 -5.84 -9.22
N ALA A 153 2.26 -5.74 -9.59
CA ALA A 153 3.32 -6.68 -9.22
C ALA A 153 3.65 -6.66 -7.72
N GLY A 154 3.16 -5.66 -6.99
CA GLY A 154 3.21 -5.65 -5.53
C GLY A 154 3.99 -4.52 -4.89
N VAL A 155 4.44 -3.51 -5.64
CA VAL A 155 5.09 -2.34 -5.01
C VAL A 155 4.12 -1.61 -4.09
N HIS A 156 2.88 -1.35 -4.53
CA HIS A 156 1.87 -0.67 -3.69
C HIS A 156 1.68 -1.42 -2.36
N SER A 157 1.52 -2.74 -2.42
CA SER A 157 1.36 -3.58 -1.23
C SER A 157 2.62 -3.61 -0.37
N ILE A 158 3.83 -3.61 -0.95
CA ILE A 158 5.10 -3.50 -0.22
C ILE A 158 5.22 -2.14 0.50
N ILE A 159 4.84 -1.03 -0.15
CA ILE A 159 4.86 0.31 0.45
C ILE A 159 3.88 0.35 1.63
N ILE A 160 2.62 -0.05 1.42
CA ILE A 160 1.59 -0.06 2.47
C ILE A 160 2.02 -0.97 3.64
N TYR A 161 2.48 -2.19 3.34
CA TYR A 161 3.03 -3.11 4.33
C TYR A 161 4.15 -2.43 5.13
N SER A 162 5.10 -1.79 4.44
CA SER A 162 6.26 -1.19 5.08
C SER A 162 5.86 -0.08 6.06
N LEU A 163 4.94 0.80 5.63
CA LEU A 163 4.42 1.88 6.46
C LEU A 163 3.70 1.35 7.71
N VAL A 164 2.75 0.42 7.52
CA VAL A 164 1.96 -0.16 8.60
C VAL A 164 2.85 -0.94 9.56
N MET A 165 3.73 -1.79 9.04
CA MET A 165 4.64 -2.61 9.83
C MET A 165 5.65 -1.77 10.60
N MET A 166 6.24 -0.73 10.00
CA MET A 166 7.14 0.18 10.72
C MET A 166 6.41 0.89 11.86
N ALA A 167 5.21 1.43 11.62
CA ALA A 167 4.41 2.08 12.65
C ALA A 167 4.08 1.11 13.80
N PHE A 168 3.70 -0.12 13.46
CA PHE A 168 3.40 -1.17 14.41
C PHE A 168 4.62 -1.57 15.25
N LEU A 169 5.74 -1.92 14.59
CA LEU A 169 6.98 -2.31 15.26
C LEU A 169 7.57 -1.19 16.10
N LEU A 170 7.45 0.08 15.70
CA LEU A 170 7.91 1.22 16.51
C LEU A 170 7.24 1.26 17.88
N LYS A 171 5.95 0.91 17.96
CA LYS A 171 5.20 0.86 19.22
C LYS A 171 5.53 -0.37 20.09
N MET A 172 6.03 -1.44 19.50
CA MET A 172 6.37 -2.66 20.23
C MET A 172 7.71 -2.55 20.98
N ASN A 173 7.73 -3.07 22.20
CA ASN A 173 8.95 -3.20 23.00
C ASN A 173 9.76 -4.45 22.59
N VAL A 174 10.32 -4.42 21.38
CA VAL A 174 11.09 -5.52 20.78
C VAL A 174 12.51 -5.03 20.43
N PRO A 175 13.57 -5.83 20.62
CA PRO A 175 14.92 -5.53 20.15
C PRO A 175 15.00 -5.26 18.65
N ARG A 176 15.87 -4.34 18.23
CA ARG A 176 15.98 -3.88 16.84
C ARG A 176 16.21 -5.03 15.83
N GLY A 177 17.07 -6.00 16.14
CA GLY A 177 17.33 -7.13 15.25
C GLY A 177 16.09 -7.97 14.94
N ARG A 178 15.18 -8.12 15.91
CA ARG A 178 13.93 -8.85 15.69
C ARG A 178 12.89 -8.04 14.95
N LYS A 179 12.86 -6.71 15.15
CA LYS A 179 12.06 -5.81 14.32
C LYS A 179 12.47 -5.95 12.85
N ALA A 180 13.78 -5.94 12.57
CA ALA A 180 14.30 -6.15 11.23
C ALA A 180 13.93 -7.52 10.65
N ALA A 181 14.04 -8.59 11.45
CA ALA A 181 13.64 -9.93 11.02
C ALA A 181 12.14 -10.02 10.67
N TRP A 182 11.26 -9.51 11.54
CA TRP A 182 9.81 -9.48 11.27
C TRP A 182 9.46 -8.64 10.05
N PHE A 183 10.17 -7.52 9.87
CA PHE A 183 10.01 -6.69 8.69
C PHE A 183 10.40 -7.45 7.41
N ALA A 184 11.57 -8.10 7.39
CA ALA A 184 12.02 -8.88 6.24
C ALA A 184 11.08 -10.06 5.92
N ILE A 185 10.64 -10.80 6.94
CA ILE A 185 9.70 -11.91 6.78
C ILE A 185 8.38 -11.43 6.15
N GLY A 186 7.84 -10.29 6.58
CA GLY A 186 6.59 -9.81 6.01
C GLY A 186 6.76 -9.18 4.62
N ILE A 187 7.94 -8.68 4.25
CA ILE A 187 8.24 -8.35 2.83
C ILE A 187 8.17 -9.62 1.98
N ILE A 188 8.83 -10.72 2.39
CA ILE A 188 8.80 -11.99 1.67
C ILE A 188 7.37 -12.51 1.54
N GLY A 189 6.60 -12.48 2.62
CA GLY A 189 5.21 -12.92 2.57
C GLY A 189 4.31 -12.01 1.71
N THR A 190 4.56 -10.70 1.70
CA THR A 190 3.87 -9.77 0.78
C THR A 190 4.18 -10.11 -0.68
N ILE A 191 5.44 -10.37 -1.02
CA ILE A 191 5.83 -10.83 -2.37
C ILE A 191 5.11 -12.14 -2.72
N ALA A 192 5.08 -13.12 -1.80
CA ALA A 192 4.38 -14.39 -2.04
C ALA A 192 2.87 -14.20 -2.29
N VAL A 193 2.21 -13.30 -1.57
CA VAL A 193 0.80 -12.97 -1.80
C VAL A 193 0.59 -12.29 -3.15
N ASN A 194 1.50 -11.40 -3.57
CA ASN A 194 1.42 -10.78 -4.89
C ASN A 194 1.64 -11.78 -6.03
N VAL A 195 2.55 -12.76 -5.86
CA VAL A 195 2.71 -13.88 -6.80
C VAL A 195 1.40 -14.68 -6.89
N ALA A 196 0.81 -15.03 -5.74
CA ALA A 196 -0.47 -15.73 -5.70
C ALA A 196 -1.61 -14.92 -6.34
N ARG A 197 -1.58 -13.58 -6.23
CA ARG A 197 -2.54 -12.69 -6.89
C ARG A 197 -2.42 -12.76 -8.40
N ILE A 198 -1.21 -12.58 -8.96
CA ILE A 198 -0.99 -12.71 -10.41
C ILE A 198 -1.42 -14.11 -10.89
N PHE A 199 -1.15 -15.14 -10.10
CA PHE A 199 -1.54 -16.51 -10.41
C PHE A 199 -3.06 -16.66 -10.45
N ALA A 200 -3.79 -16.12 -9.46
CA ALA A 200 -5.24 -16.14 -9.42
C ALA A 200 -5.87 -15.39 -10.62
N LEU A 201 -5.30 -14.24 -11.00
CA LEU A 201 -5.72 -13.49 -12.18
C LEU A 201 -5.51 -14.27 -13.48
N SER A 202 -4.38 -14.98 -13.57
CA SER A 202 -4.05 -15.83 -14.72
C SER A 202 -4.96 -17.05 -14.78
N TRP A 203 -5.22 -17.69 -13.66
CA TRP A 203 -6.18 -18.79 -13.54
C TRP A 203 -7.58 -18.36 -13.98
N TYR A 204 -8.05 -17.19 -13.53
CA TYR A 204 -9.36 -16.66 -13.91
C TYR A 204 -9.47 -16.44 -15.43
N ALA A 205 -8.41 -15.88 -16.04
CA ALA A 205 -8.32 -15.70 -17.48
C ALA A 205 -8.30 -17.04 -18.26
N LEU A 206 -7.60 -18.05 -17.73
CA LEU A 206 -7.46 -19.36 -18.37
C LEU A 206 -8.71 -20.23 -18.25
N LYS A 207 -9.41 -20.18 -17.11
CA LYS A 207 -10.42 -21.18 -16.72
C LYS A 207 -11.84 -20.65 -16.54
N VAL A 208 -12.03 -19.33 -16.48
CA VAL A 208 -13.35 -18.75 -16.22
C VAL A 208 -13.81 -17.88 -17.37
N THR A 209 -12.99 -16.93 -17.81
CA THR A 209 -13.40 -16.02 -18.88
C THR A 209 -12.22 -15.29 -19.53
N THR A 210 -12.34 -15.03 -20.83
CA THR A 210 -11.48 -14.12 -21.60
C THR A 210 -12.17 -12.77 -21.89
N ASP A 211 -13.35 -12.54 -21.30
CA ASP A 211 -14.05 -11.26 -21.34
C ASP A 211 -13.30 -10.24 -20.47
N ALA A 212 -12.79 -9.19 -21.11
CA ALA A 212 -11.98 -8.17 -20.45
C ALA A 212 -12.73 -7.43 -19.34
N ALA A 213 -14.05 -7.18 -19.49
CA ALA A 213 -14.81 -6.45 -18.48
C ALA A 213 -14.97 -7.30 -17.20
N LYS A 214 -15.33 -8.58 -17.35
CA LYS A 214 -15.44 -9.51 -16.21
C LYS A 214 -14.10 -9.79 -15.54
N TRP A 215 -13.03 -9.83 -16.33
CA TRP A 215 -11.68 -9.97 -15.81
C TRP A 215 -11.27 -8.73 -15.00
N GLU A 216 -11.55 -7.52 -15.51
CA GLU A 216 -11.21 -6.27 -14.83
C GLU A 216 -12.00 -6.10 -13.52
N GLU A 217 -13.27 -6.50 -13.48
CA GLU A 217 -14.06 -6.56 -12.24
C GLU A 217 -13.37 -7.43 -11.18
N PHE A 218 -12.93 -8.63 -11.55
CA PHE A 218 -12.17 -9.50 -10.65
C PHE A 218 -10.82 -8.90 -10.26
N HIS A 219 -10.10 -8.31 -11.22
CA HIS A 219 -8.80 -7.67 -11.01
C HIS A 219 -8.86 -6.54 -9.99
N SER A 220 -9.89 -5.69 -10.08
CA SER A 220 -10.10 -4.55 -9.19
C SER A 220 -10.22 -4.96 -7.72
N VAL A 221 -10.79 -6.14 -7.45
CA VAL A 221 -11.07 -6.62 -6.09
C VAL A 221 -9.98 -7.57 -5.56
N ALA A 222 -9.34 -8.34 -6.44
CA ALA A 222 -8.37 -9.38 -6.05
C ALA A 222 -7.18 -8.82 -5.25
N GLY A 223 -6.74 -7.60 -5.56
CA GLY A 223 -5.66 -6.94 -4.83
C GLY A 223 -5.99 -6.73 -3.34
N GLU A 224 -7.15 -6.14 -3.06
CA GLU A 224 -7.58 -5.82 -1.70
C GLU A 224 -7.89 -7.07 -0.88
N ILE A 225 -8.61 -8.03 -1.48
CA ILE A 225 -9.03 -9.26 -0.80
C ILE A 225 -7.85 -10.15 -0.43
N MET A 226 -6.76 -10.17 -1.21
CA MET A 226 -5.62 -11.02 -0.91
C MET A 226 -4.64 -10.33 0.04
N PHE A 227 -4.39 -9.03 -0.14
CA PHE A 227 -3.39 -8.31 0.63
C PHE A 227 -3.86 -7.95 2.05
N LEU A 228 -5.07 -7.42 2.22
CA LEU A 228 -5.53 -6.95 3.54
C LEU A 228 -5.63 -8.07 4.58
N PRO A 229 -6.19 -9.26 4.27
CA PRO A 229 -6.21 -10.38 5.20
C PRO A 229 -4.80 -10.88 5.54
N TRP A 230 -3.89 -10.94 4.57
CA TRP A 230 -2.49 -11.29 4.82
C TRP A 230 -1.83 -10.32 5.80
N LEU A 231 -1.92 -9.00 5.52
CA LEU A 231 -1.34 -7.97 6.37
C LEU A 231 -1.88 -8.08 7.79
N PHE A 232 -3.20 -8.20 7.94
CA PHE A 232 -3.84 -8.33 9.24
C PHE A 232 -3.39 -9.59 9.98
N ALA A 233 -3.44 -10.75 9.32
CA ALA A 233 -3.01 -12.02 9.90
C ALA A 233 -1.54 -11.97 10.35
N PHE A 234 -0.67 -11.39 9.52
CA PHE A 234 0.75 -11.25 9.85
C PHE A 234 0.99 -10.36 11.07
N LEU A 235 0.30 -9.22 11.16
CA LEU A 235 0.39 -8.33 12.33
C LEU A 235 -0.08 -9.04 13.61
N VAL A 236 -1.17 -9.80 13.54
CA VAL A 236 -1.68 -10.60 14.66
C VAL A 236 -0.66 -11.66 15.08
N ILE A 237 -0.07 -12.39 14.12
CA ILE A 237 0.97 -13.39 14.40
C ILE A 237 2.15 -12.75 15.15
N VAL A 238 2.68 -11.65 14.63
CA VAL A 238 3.81 -10.93 15.24
C VAL A 238 3.44 -10.49 16.66
N MET A 239 2.24 -9.90 16.84
CA MET A 239 1.75 -9.45 18.14
C MET A 239 1.68 -10.60 19.14
N VAL A 240 1.08 -11.73 18.77
CA VAL A 240 0.87 -12.88 19.65
C VAL A 240 2.20 -13.53 20.01
N VAL A 241 3.08 -13.76 19.02
CA VAL A 241 4.39 -14.39 19.23
C VAL A 241 5.25 -13.54 20.17
N GLU A 242 5.34 -12.23 19.91
CA GLU A 242 6.14 -11.32 20.73
C GLU A 242 5.57 -11.13 22.14
N SER A 243 4.24 -11.04 22.27
CA SER A 243 3.58 -10.92 23.58
C SER A 243 3.82 -12.16 24.43
N ARG A 244 3.63 -13.35 23.87
CA ARG A 244 3.91 -14.63 24.56
C ARG A 244 5.36 -14.74 25.01
N ARG A 245 6.30 -14.28 24.17
CA ARG A 245 7.73 -14.30 24.51
C ARG A 245 8.06 -13.35 25.66
N LEU A 246 7.53 -12.14 25.65
CA LEU A 246 7.74 -11.17 26.73
C LEU A 246 7.24 -11.72 28.07
N THR A 247 6.08 -12.37 28.08
CA THR A 247 5.54 -13.03 29.28
C THR A 247 6.48 -14.15 29.79
N ARG A 248 7.01 -14.99 28.89
CA ARG A 248 7.94 -16.06 29.26
C ARG A 248 9.25 -15.52 29.86
N LEU A 249 9.82 -14.48 29.27
CA LEU A 249 11.06 -13.87 29.77
C LEU A 249 10.88 -13.26 31.16
N LYS A 250 9.74 -12.60 31.42
CA LYS A 250 9.41 -12.06 32.75
C LYS A 250 9.29 -13.15 33.81
N ALA A 251 8.65 -14.27 33.47
CA ALA A 251 8.49 -15.41 34.37
C ALA A 251 9.84 -16.09 34.70
N GLN A 252 10.78 -16.11 33.76
CA GLN A 252 12.14 -16.64 33.97
C GLN A 252 13.00 -15.72 34.84
N SER A 253 12.85 -14.39 34.71
CA SER A 253 13.61 -13.43 35.53
C SER A 253 13.12 -13.33 37.00
N GLN A 254 11.96 -13.91 37.32
CA GLN A 254 11.39 -13.94 38.67
C GLN A 254 11.69 -15.24 39.43
N LYS A 255 12.34 -16.21 38.78
CA LYS A 255 12.90 -17.42 39.41
C LYS A 255 14.39 -17.24 39.65
#